data_AF-A0A3C1D8K5-F1
#
_entry.id   AF-A0A3C1D8K5-F1
#
_cell.length_a   1.000
_cell.length_b   1.000
_cell.length_c   1.000
_cell.angle_alpha   90.00
_cell.angle_beta   90.00
_cell.angle_gamma   90.00
#
_symmetry.space_group_name_H-M   'P 1'
#
loop_
_entity.id
_entity.type
_entity.pdbx_description
1 polymer ?
#
loop_
_entity_poly.entity_id
_entity_poly.type
_entity_poly.pdbx_seq_one_letter_code
_entity_poly.pdbx_strand_id
1 'polypeptide(L)'
;GESPYKSPTDMGVNMAGLAICDDEACRDAANHEIVRRYFQTATEAKRTGVGDENVAKAEMLMKKAGIDPNLSPARAAALAKAEQSGGPAGAMELPDGRVITGKTSTLLGAASSVLLNALKAQAGIPDEMMIISDAALEPICKLRIEHLGHRNPRLHPREMLIALSTTSLTSPMSTTAINAASQLRGCDAYFSVIIPTDDEQLYRSLGINVCCEPRYEQHRYYHG
;
A
#
# COMPACT_ATOMS: atom_id res chain seq x y z
N GLY A 1 6.62 -55.25 8.53
CA GLY A 1 5.39 -54.47 8.75
C GLY A 1 4.98 -53.87 7.42
N GLU A 2 3.69 -53.80 7.15
CA GLU A 2 3.15 -53.16 5.93
C GLU A 2 2.90 -51.68 6.18
N SER A 3 3.03 -50.86 5.14
CA SER A 3 2.72 -49.43 5.22
C SER A 3 1.21 -49.22 5.37
N PRO A 4 0.74 -48.45 6.37
CA PRO A 4 -0.68 -48.15 6.52
C PRO A 4 -1.20 -47.13 5.49
N TYR A 5 -0.31 -46.44 4.77
CA TYR A 5 -0.67 -45.39 3.80
C TYR A 5 -0.41 -45.84 2.37
N LYS A 6 -1.34 -45.52 1.45
CA LYS A 6 -1.22 -45.83 0.01
C LYS A 6 -0.90 -44.61 -0.85
N SER A 7 -1.00 -43.41 -0.28
CA SER A 7 -0.66 -42.15 -0.95
C SER A 7 -0.18 -41.08 0.05
N PRO A 8 0.49 -40.01 -0.40
CA PRO A 8 0.79 -38.85 0.44
C PRO A 8 -0.47 -38.19 1.02
N THR A 9 -1.61 -38.27 0.31
CA THR A 9 -2.90 -37.77 0.79
C THR A 9 -3.45 -38.65 1.91
N ASP A 10 -3.34 -39.98 1.79
CA ASP A 10 -3.76 -40.93 2.83
C ASP A 10 -2.94 -40.79 4.12
N MET A 11 -1.68 -40.36 3.97
CA MET A 11 -0.81 -40.00 5.10
C MET A 11 -1.18 -38.62 5.69
N GLY A 12 -1.85 -37.77 4.92
CA GLY A 12 -2.23 -36.43 5.32
C GLY A 12 -3.44 -36.43 6.25
N VAL A 13 -3.39 -35.55 7.26
CA VAL A 13 -4.49 -35.32 8.22
C VAL A 13 -5.11 -33.93 8.05
N ASN A 14 -4.96 -33.31 6.86
CA ASN A 14 -5.44 -31.95 6.62
C ASN A 14 -6.96 -31.92 6.47
N MET A 15 -7.63 -31.24 7.41
CA MET A 15 -9.07 -31.05 7.42
C MET A 15 -9.52 -29.62 7.05
N ALA A 16 -8.58 -28.73 6.68
CA ALA A 16 -8.88 -27.31 6.46
C ALA A 16 -9.96 -27.07 5.39
N GLY A 17 -9.95 -27.85 4.30
CA GLY A 17 -10.96 -27.73 3.24
C GLY A 17 -12.37 -28.11 3.67
N LEU A 18 -12.51 -28.93 4.72
CA LEU A 18 -13.81 -29.31 5.30
C LEU A 18 -14.37 -28.25 6.26
N ALA A 19 -13.55 -27.28 6.65
CA ALA A 19 -13.91 -26.22 7.59
C ALA A 19 -14.27 -24.89 6.90
N ILE A 20 -14.29 -24.85 5.56
CA ILE A 20 -14.72 -23.68 4.79
C ILE A 20 -16.23 -23.48 5.00
N CYS A 21 -16.62 -22.38 5.65
CA CYS A 21 -18.02 -22.03 5.87
C CYS A 21 -18.60 -21.10 4.78
N ASP A 22 -17.74 -20.40 4.04
CA ASP A 22 -18.09 -19.52 2.94
C ASP A 22 -17.04 -19.66 1.82
N ASP A 23 -17.38 -20.43 0.79
CA ASP A 23 -16.48 -20.72 -0.33
C ASP A 23 -16.22 -19.46 -1.16
N GLU A 24 -17.23 -18.61 -1.39
CA GLU A 24 -17.08 -17.41 -2.19
C GLU A 24 -16.15 -16.40 -1.51
N ALA A 25 -16.29 -16.19 -0.20
CA ALA A 25 -15.37 -15.34 0.55
C ALA A 25 -13.92 -15.88 0.52
N CYS A 26 -13.75 -17.20 0.61
CA CYS A 26 -12.42 -17.83 0.49
C CYS A 26 -11.83 -17.65 -0.91
N ARG A 27 -12.64 -17.81 -1.97
CA ARG A 27 -12.22 -17.62 -3.36
C ARG A 27 -11.82 -16.18 -3.62
N ASP A 28 -12.62 -15.22 -3.16
CA ASP A 28 -12.34 -13.80 -3.32
C ASP A 28 -11.02 -13.40 -2.64
N ALA A 29 -10.85 -13.80 -1.36
CA ALA A 29 -9.60 -13.57 -0.63
C ALA A 29 -8.38 -14.21 -1.32
N ALA A 30 -8.53 -15.42 -1.86
CA ALA A 30 -7.47 -16.12 -2.59
C ALA A 30 -7.11 -15.41 -3.91
N ASN A 31 -8.10 -14.90 -4.64
CA ASN A 31 -7.90 -14.14 -5.87
C ASN A 31 -7.10 -12.86 -5.60
N HIS A 32 -7.47 -12.10 -4.56
CA HIS A 32 -6.71 -10.93 -4.11
C HIS A 32 -5.27 -11.31 -3.73
N GLU A 33 -5.05 -12.40 -3.00
CA GLU A 33 -3.70 -12.86 -2.65
C GLU A 33 -2.84 -13.19 -3.88
N ILE A 34 -3.40 -13.83 -4.90
CA ILE A 34 -2.68 -14.12 -6.15
C ILE A 34 -2.21 -12.82 -6.82
N VAL A 35 -3.07 -11.80 -6.88
CA VAL A 35 -2.73 -10.48 -7.43
C VAL A 35 -1.64 -9.79 -6.59
N ARG A 36 -1.75 -9.83 -5.25
CA ARG A 36 -0.72 -9.30 -4.35
C ARG A 36 0.64 -9.96 -4.58
N ARG A 37 0.67 -11.28 -4.75
CA ARG A 37 1.90 -12.03 -5.05
C ARG A 37 2.50 -11.62 -6.38
N TYR A 38 1.68 -11.44 -7.41
CA TYR A 38 2.17 -10.91 -8.69
C TYR A 38 2.89 -9.58 -8.52
N PHE A 39 2.27 -8.59 -7.87
CA PHE A 39 2.90 -7.28 -7.68
C PHE A 39 4.15 -7.33 -6.83
N GLN A 40 4.15 -8.15 -5.77
CA GLN A 40 5.33 -8.36 -4.94
C GLN A 40 6.49 -8.95 -5.76
N THR A 41 6.23 -10.01 -6.53
CA THR A 41 7.26 -10.66 -7.36
C THR A 41 7.74 -9.77 -8.49
N ALA A 42 6.85 -9.04 -9.16
CA ALA A 42 7.21 -8.10 -10.22
C ALA A 42 8.05 -6.93 -9.69
N THR A 43 7.71 -6.40 -8.53
CA THR A 43 8.47 -5.33 -7.86
C THR A 43 9.85 -5.82 -7.44
N GLU A 44 9.94 -7.02 -6.87
CA GLU A 44 11.22 -7.63 -6.47
C GLU A 44 12.12 -7.91 -7.67
N ALA A 45 11.56 -8.43 -8.76
CA ALA A 45 12.30 -8.63 -10.00
C ALA A 45 12.82 -7.30 -10.57
N LYS A 46 12.02 -6.23 -10.48
CA LYS A 46 12.47 -4.88 -10.87
C LYS A 46 13.57 -4.31 -9.97
N ARG A 47 13.57 -4.65 -8.68
CA ARG A 47 14.59 -4.24 -7.70
C ARG A 47 15.93 -4.93 -7.92
N THR A 48 15.88 -6.24 -8.11
CA THR A 48 17.08 -7.08 -8.17
C THR A 48 17.61 -7.27 -9.59
N GLY A 49 16.77 -7.05 -10.61
CA GLY A 49 17.07 -7.39 -12.00
C GLY A 49 17.02 -8.88 -12.30
N VAL A 50 16.51 -9.70 -11.37
CA VAL A 50 16.45 -11.17 -11.47
C VAL A 50 15.07 -11.65 -11.03
N GLY A 51 14.57 -12.73 -11.61
CA GLY A 51 13.32 -13.37 -11.17
C GLY A 51 12.16 -13.28 -12.15
N ASP A 52 12.43 -12.95 -13.42
CA ASP A 52 11.43 -12.94 -14.50
C ASP A 52 10.68 -14.29 -14.60
N GLU A 53 11.35 -15.41 -14.33
CA GLU A 53 10.70 -16.72 -14.27
C GLU A 53 9.61 -16.81 -13.18
N ASN A 54 9.79 -16.13 -12.05
CA ASN A 54 8.83 -16.13 -10.96
C ASN A 54 7.67 -15.17 -11.27
N VAL A 55 7.95 -14.07 -11.96
CA VAL A 55 6.90 -13.18 -12.50
C VAL A 55 6.01 -13.96 -13.47
N ALA A 56 6.62 -14.68 -14.42
CA ALA A 56 5.88 -15.51 -15.39
C ALA A 56 5.05 -16.61 -14.72
N LYS A 57 5.55 -17.21 -13.63
CA LYS A 57 4.77 -18.17 -12.82
C LYS A 57 3.55 -17.51 -12.18
N ALA A 58 3.72 -16.32 -11.58
CA ALA A 58 2.61 -15.57 -10.97
C ALA A 58 1.56 -15.15 -12.02
N GLU A 59 1.98 -14.72 -13.21
CA GLU A 59 1.09 -14.42 -14.33
C GLU A 59 0.31 -15.64 -14.81
N MET A 60 0.97 -16.80 -14.88
CA MET A 60 0.30 -18.06 -15.23
C MET A 60 -0.76 -18.43 -14.18
N LEU A 61 -0.49 -18.21 -12.88
CA LEU A 61 -1.46 -18.45 -11.82
C LEU A 61 -2.67 -17.53 -11.93
N MET A 62 -2.48 -16.22 -12.15
CA MET A 62 -3.57 -15.28 -12.42
C MET A 62 -4.42 -15.73 -13.61
N LYS A 63 -3.78 -16.11 -14.72
CA LYS A 63 -4.48 -16.59 -15.92
C LYS A 63 -5.29 -17.87 -15.65
N LYS A 64 -4.76 -18.81 -14.86
CA LYS A 64 -5.48 -20.03 -14.47
C LYS A 64 -6.67 -19.74 -13.56
N ALA A 65 -6.55 -18.75 -12.68
CA ALA A 65 -7.64 -18.29 -11.82
C ALA A 65 -8.67 -17.42 -12.58
N GLY A 66 -8.38 -17.00 -13.81
CA GLY A 66 -9.28 -16.16 -14.61
C GLY A 66 -9.37 -14.73 -14.12
N ILE A 67 -8.35 -14.24 -13.41
CA ILE A 67 -8.27 -12.89 -12.85
C ILE A 67 -7.18 -12.08 -13.52
N ASP A 68 -7.26 -10.76 -13.39
CA ASP A 68 -6.27 -9.83 -13.92
C ASP A 68 -5.79 -8.83 -12.85
N PRO A 69 -4.67 -8.10 -13.08
CA PRO A 69 -4.12 -7.20 -12.08
C PRO A 69 -5.03 -6.04 -11.66
N ASN A 70 -6.12 -5.75 -12.40
CA ASN A 70 -7.13 -4.74 -12.05
C ASN A 70 -8.26 -5.30 -11.17
N LEU A 71 -8.08 -6.47 -10.55
CA LEU A 71 -9.08 -7.05 -9.63
C LEU A 71 -9.57 -6.03 -8.58
N SER A 72 -8.67 -5.25 -7.99
CA SER A 72 -9.05 -4.12 -7.13
C SER A 72 -9.17 -2.82 -7.94
N PRO A 73 -10.27 -2.05 -7.76
CA PRO A 73 -10.46 -0.75 -8.40
C PRO A 73 -9.39 0.28 -7.99
N ALA A 74 -8.72 0.08 -6.85
CA ALA A 74 -7.66 0.96 -6.39
C ALA A 74 -6.48 1.04 -7.38
N ARG A 75 -6.16 -0.05 -8.10
CA ARG A 75 -5.10 -0.01 -9.12
C ARG A 75 -5.42 1.00 -10.22
N ALA A 76 -6.60 0.89 -10.82
CA ALA A 76 -7.02 1.77 -11.91
C ALA A 76 -7.07 3.24 -11.44
N ALA A 77 -7.58 3.47 -10.23
CA ALA A 77 -7.61 4.80 -9.63
C ALA A 77 -6.21 5.39 -9.39
N ALA A 78 -5.25 4.59 -8.94
CA ALA A 78 -3.86 5.02 -8.76
C ALA A 78 -3.21 5.43 -10.09
N LEU A 79 -3.40 4.63 -11.14
CA LEU A 79 -2.87 4.91 -12.48
C LEU A 79 -3.49 6.16 -13.10
N ALA A 80 -4.81 6.29 -13.05
CA ALA A 80 -5.52 7.47 -13.56
C ALA A 80 -5.07 8.74 -12.81
N LYS A 81 -4.88 8.66 -11.48
CA LYS A 81 -4.39 9.80 -10.69
C LYS A 81 -2.95 10.16 -11.05
N ALA A 82 -2.10 9.18 -11.34
CA ALA A 82 -0.72 9.43 -11.75
C ALA A 82 -0.67 10.14 -13.11
N GLU A 83 -1.49 9.68 -14.06
CA GLU A 83 -1.61 10.32 -15.39
C GLU A 83 -2.13 11.76 -15.28
N GLN A 84 -3.22 11.97 -14.54
CA GLN A 84 -3.80 13.31 -14.35
C GLN A 84 -2.87 14.29 -13.63
N SER A 85 -2.04 13.80 -12.71
CA SER A 85 -1.13 14.65 -11.93
C SER A 85 0.26 14.81 -12.54
N GLY A 86 0.63 13.98 -13.52
CA GLY A 86 1.96 13.98 -14.12
C GLY A 86 3.08 13.53 -13.18
N GLY A 87 2.74 12.88 -12.06
CA GLY A 87 3.69 12.42 -11.05
C GLY A 87 3.20 11.16 -10.32
N PRO A 88 4.00 10.60 -9.42
CA PRO A 88 3.60 9.41 -8.67
C PRO A 88 2.31 9.63 -7.88
N ALA A 89 1.44 8.62 -7.93
CA ALA A 89 0.19 8.58 -7.19
C ALA A 89 -0.07 7.17 -6.63
N GLY A 90 -1.03 7.08 -5.73
CA GLY A 90 -1.52 5.83 -5.21
C GLY A 90 -3.00 5.89 -4.88
N ALA A 91 -3.54 4.74 -4.54
CA ALA A 91 -4.90 4.60 -4.05
C ALA A 91 -5.00 3.45 -3.05
N MET A 92 -6.04 3.49 -2.23
CA MET A 92 -6.35 2.45 -1.25
C MET A 92 -7.84 2.16 -1.29
N GLU A 93 -8.19 0.89 -1.28
CA GLU A 93 -9.55 0.43 -1.09
C GLU A 93 -9.81 0.26 0.41
N LEU A 94 -10.81 0.97 0.93
CA LEU A 94 -11.21 0.94 2.33
C LEU A 94 -12.15 -0.25 2.60
N PRO A 95 -12.36 -0.67 3.86
CA PRO A 95 -13.24 -1.80 4.20
C PRO A 95 -14.71 -1.60 3.81
N ASP A 96 -15.13 -0.36 3.56
CA ASP A 96 -16.46 -0.02 3.07
C ASP A 96 -16.55 0.06 1.53
N GLY A 97 -15.50 -0.35 0.82
CA GLY A 97 -15.40 -0.34 -0.64
C GLY A 97 -15.09 1.03 -1.25
N ARG A 98 -14.95 2.10 -0.45
CA ARG A 98 -14.53 3.40 -0.97
C ARG A 98 -13.08 3.33 -1.44
N VAL A 99 -12.81 3.90 -2.62
CA VAL A 99 -11.45 4.05 -3.14
C VAL A 99 -10.96 5.47 -2.86
N ILE A 100 -9.93 5.58 -2.03
CA ILE A 100 -9.26 6.84 -1.72
C ILE A 100 -8.00 6.96 -2.55
N THR A 101 -7.75 8.14 -3.12
CA THR A 101 -6.54 8.41 -3.91
C THR A 101 -5.64 9.42 -3.21
N GLY A 102 -4.35 9.37 -3.53
CA GLY A 102 -3.36 10.34 -3.09
C GLY A 102 -2.35 10.59 -4.19
N LYS A 103 -1.82 11.81 -4.27
CA LYS A 103 -0.83 12.19 -5.26
C LYS A 103 0.36 12.87 -4.61
N THR A 104 1.47 12.86 -5.31
CA THR A 104 2.63 13.65 -4.93
C THR A 104 2.29 15.14 -4.97
N SER A 105 2.64 15.86 -3.91
CA SER A 105 2.45 17.30 -3.75
C SER A 105 3.78 17.99 -3.40
N THR A 106 3.72 19.26 -3.05
CA THR A 106 4.87 20.03 -2.54
C THR A 106 5.31 19.54 -1.16
N LEU A 107 4.37 19.14 -0.30
CA LEU A 107 4.62 18.77 1.09
C LEU A 107 4.61 17.25 1.33
N LEU A 108 3.80 16.49 0.61
CA LEU A 108 3.61 15.05 0.84
C LEU A 108 3.98 14.23 -0.40
N GLY A 109 4.68 13.13 -0.19
CA GLY A 109 4.80 12.06 -1.19
C GLY A 109 3.48 11.33 -1.41
N ALA A 110 3.38 10.57 -2.51
CA ALA A 110 2.17 9.80 -2.83
C ALA A 110 1.74 8.86 -1.69
N ALA A 111 2.68 8.11 -1.09
CA ALA A 111 2.40 7.23 0.04
C ALA A 111 1.87 7.98 1.27
N SER A 112 2.41 9.16 1.57
CA SER A 112 1.94 9.99 2.69
C SER A 112 0.54 10.54 2.43
N SER A 113 0.28 10.99 1.20
CA SER A 113 -1.02 11.52 0.78
C SER A 113 -2.10 10.45 0.82
N VAL A 114 -1.85 9.24 0.31
CA VAL A 114 -2.81 8.14 0.37
C VAL A 114 -3.14 7.79 1.82
N LEU A 115 -2.12 7.65 2.67
CA LEU A 115 -2.32 7.29 4.08
C LEU A 115 -3.11 8.37 4.83
N LEU A 116 -2.76 9.64 4.66
CA LEU A 116 -3.46 10.75 5.31
C LEU A 116 -4.94 10.80 4.90
N ASN A 117 -5.21 10.66 3.60
CA ASN A 117 -6.57 10.69 3.08
C ASN A 117 -7.38 9.47 3.56
N ALA A 118 -6.77 8.30 3.66
CA ALA A 118 -7.40 7.10 4.20
C ALA A 118 -7.76 7.27 5.69
N LEU A 119 -6.85 7.83 6.50
CA LEU A 119 -7.12 8.13 7.92
C LEU A 119 -8.27 9.13 8.07
N LYS A 120 -8.28 10.19 7.26
CA LYS A 120 -9.37 11.16 7.24
C LYS A 120 -10.71 10.51 6.87
N ALA A 121 -10.72 9.69 5.83
CA ALA A 121 -11.94 9.01 5.36
C ALA A 121 -12.52 8.04 6.40
N GLN A 122 -11.67 7.33 7.16
CA GLN A 122 -12.11 6.47 8.26
C GLN A 122 -12.56 7.25 9.49
N ALA A 123 -11.96 8.41 9.73
CA ALA A 123 -12.37 9.32 10.81
C ALA A 123 -13.60 10.19 10.47
N GLY A 124 -14.17 10.07 9.27
CA GLY A 124 -15.28 10.90 8.81
C GLY A 124 -14.90 12.38 8.61
N ILE A 125 -13.62 12.66 8.37
CA ILE A 125 -13.08 14.01 8.20
C ILE A 125 -13.08 14.38 6.70
N PRO A 126 -13.63 15.54 6.31
CA PRO A 126 -13.61 15.99 4.91
C PRO A 126 -12.19 16.11 4.32
N ASP A 127 -12.04 15.78 3.04
CA ASP A 127 -10.73 15.75 2.35
C ASP A 127 -10.04 17.12 2.26
N GLU A 128 -10.79 18.22 2.32
CA GLU A 128 -10.24 19.58 2.34
C GLU A 128 -9.72 20.05 3.71
N MET A 129 -10.06 19.36 4.80
CA MET A 129 -9.65 19.77 6.14
C MET A 129 -8.18 19.48 6.41
N MET A 130 -7.43 20.51 6.80
CA MET A 130 -6.05 20.37 7.25
C MET A 130 -6.02 19.84 8.68
N ILE A 131 -5.44 18.65 8.88
CA ILE A 131 -5.37 17.97 10.19
C ILE A 131 -3.94 17.83 10.72
N ILE A 132 -2.96 18.43 10.04
CA ILE A 132 -1.58 18.53 10.52
C ILE A 132 -1.25 20.01 10.59
N SER A 133 -0.79 20.47 11.75
CA SER A 133 -0.47 21.87 11.98
C SER A 133 0.87 22.25 11.34
N ASP A 134 0.97 23.49 10.86
CA ASP A 134 2.22 24.03 10.33
C ASP A 134 3.33 24.03 11.39
N ALA A 135 2.98 24.28 12.66
CA ALA A 135 3.91 24.21 13.79
C ALA A 135 4.53 22.81 14.00
N ALA A 136 3.84 21.74 13.59
CA ALA A 136 4.37 20.39 13.59
C ALA A 136 5.17 20.06 12.32
N LEU A 137 4.81 20.65 11.17
CA LEU A 137 5.45 20.39 9.88
C LEU A 137 6.77 21.16 9.71
N GLU A 138 6.77 22.44 10.07
CA GLU A 138 7.88 23.38 9.81
C GLU A 138 9.23 22.88 10.38
N PRO A 139 9.32 22.38 11.63
CA PRO A 139 10.58 21.88 12.16
C PRO A 139 11.13 20.67 11.39
N ILE A 140 10.24 19.80 10.89
CA ILE A 140 10.61 18.60 10.13
C ILE A 140 11.13 19.01 8.75
N CYS A 141 10.40 19.89 8.05
CA CYS A 141 10.83 20.40 6.75
C CYS A 141 12.17 21.15 6.84
N LYS A 142 12.34 21.99 7.87
CA LYS A 142 13.57 22.73 8.14
C LYS A 142 14.76 21.79 8.37
N LEU A 143 14.59 20.77 9.22
CA LEU A 143 15.61 19.75 9.47
C LEU A 143 16.05 19.05 8.17
N ARG A 144 15.10 18.64 7.33
CA ARG A 144 15.39 17.95 6.06
C ARG A 144 16.22 18.82 5.11
N ILE A 145 15.82 20.07 4.92
CA ILE A 145 16.47 20.97 3.95
C ILE A 145 17.79 21.51 4.50
N GLU A 146 17.77 22.12 5.69
CA GLU A 146 18.89 22.92 6.20
C GLU A 146 19.99 22.07 6.84
N HIS A 147 19.65 20.93 7.42
CA HIS A 147 20.58 20.13 8.22
C HIS A 147 20.89 18.76 7.63
N LEU A 148 19.95 18.14 6.92
CA LEU A 148 20.14 16.83 6.28
C LEU A 148 20.45 16.93 4.79
N GLY A 149 20.45 18.14 4.21
CA GLY A 149 20.82 18.37 2.82
C GLY A 149 19.86 17.78 1.79
N HIS A 150 18.63 17.45 2.19
CA HIS A 150 17.63 16.96 1.25
C HIS A 150 17.17 18.09 0.33
N ARG A 151 17.23 17.86 -0.99
CA ARG A 151 16.71 18.79 -1.99
C ARG A 151 15.18 18.89 -1.99
N ASN A 152 14.49 17.94 -1.35
CA ASN A 152 13.05 17.80 -1.41
C ASN A 152 12.40 17.85 0.00
N PRO A 153 11.51 18.82 0.27
CA PRO A 153 10.79 18.90 1.55
C PRO A 153 9.73 17.83 1.75
N ARG A 154 9.38 17.04 0.72
CA ARG A 154 8.30 16.05 0.81
C ARG A 154 8.51 15.11 1.99
N LEU A 155 7.47 15.01 2.81
CA LEU A 155 7.43 14.16 3.98
C LEU A 155 7.06 12.73 3.58
N HIS A 156 7.79 11.79 4.15
CA HIS A 156 7.46 10.36 4.10
C HIS A 156 6.33 10.02 5.09
N PRO A 157 5.65 8.88 4.92
CA PRO A 157 4.53 8.48 5.77
C PRO A 157 4.89 8.50 7.27
N ARG A 158 6.11 8.12 7.64
CA ARG A 158 6.58 8.13 9.04
C ARG A 158 6.62 9.55 9.61
N GLU A 159 7.20 10.49 8.88
CA GLU A 159 7.30 11.90 9.27
C GLU A 159 5.91 12.54 9.35
N MET A 160 5.05 12.21 8.38
CA MET A 160 3.65 12.63 8.36
C MET A 160 2.89 12.14 9.60
N LEU A 161 3.03 10.85 9.97
CA LEU A 161 2.40 10.30 11.17
C LEU A 161 2.93 10.93 12.46
N ILE A 162 4.23 11.25 12.53
CA ILE A 162 4.81 11.97 13.68
C ILE A 162 4.21 13.37 13.77
N ALA A 163 4.14 14.12 12.66
CA ALA A 163 3.55 15.46 12.64
C ALA A 163 2.06 15.44 13.02
N LEU A 164 1.32 14.44 12.52
CA LEU A 164 -0.08 14.21 12.88
C LEU A 164 -0.22 13.90 14.37
N SER A 165 0.64 13.02 14.91
CA SER A 165 0.69 12.68 16.34
C SER A 165 0.95 13.90 17.21
N THR A 166 1.90 14.76 16.84
CA THR A 166 2.17 16.01 17.56
C THR A 166 0.96 16.94 17.51
N THR A 167 0.31 17.07 16.35
CA THR A 167 -0.89 17.90 16.19
C THR A 167 -2.08 17.38 17.01
N SER A 168 -2.16 16.07 17.25
CA SER A 168 -3.22 15.46 18.06
C SER A 168 -3.23 15.88 19.55
N LEU A 169 -2.16 16.50 20.03
CA LEU A 169 -2.11 17.07 21.39
C LEU A 169 -3.08 18.25 21.56
N THR A 170 -3.37 18.97 20.47
CA THR A 170 -4.17 20.20 20.49
C THR A 170 -5.36 20.19 19.53
N SER A 171 -5.49 19.14 18.71
CA SER A 171 -6.55 19.01 17.69
C SER A 171 -7.32 17.70 17.87
N PRO A 172 -8.59 17.76 18.34
CA PRO A 172 -9.45 16.58 18.44
C PRO A 172 -9.62 15.84 17.11
N MET A 173 -9.66 16.56 15.99
CA MET A 173 -9.76 15.96 14.66
C MET A 173 -8.54 15.08 14.33
N SER A 174 -7.35 15.55 14.68
CA SER A 174 -6.11 14.80 14.47
C SER A 174 -6.05 13.57 15.37
N THR A 175 -6.57 13.66 16.60
CA THR A 175 -6.74 12.50 17.51
C THR A 175 -7.67 11.45 16.89
N THR A 176 -8.83 11.86 16.36
CA THR A 176 -9.76 10.93 15.71
C THR A 176 -9.14 10.26 14.48
N ALA A 177 -8.38 11.01 13.66
CA ALA A 177 -7.67 10.46 12.51
C ALA A 177 -6.66 9.38 12.91
N ILE A 178 -5.85 9.60 13.95
CA ILE A 178 -4.85 8.61 14.41
C ILE A 178 -5.54 7.35 14.94
N ASN A 179 -6.60 7.51 15.73
CA ASN A 179 -7.34 6.39 16.30
C ASN A 179 -8.01 5.52 15.23
N ALA A 180 -8.23 6.05 14.04
CA ALA A 180 -8.77 5.31 12.90
C ALA A 180 -7.74 4.42 12.19
N ALA A 181 -6.44 4.52 12.50
CA ALA A 181 -5.38 3.78 11.80
C ALA A 181 -5.53 2.25 11.88
N SER A 182 -6.07 1.72 12.97
CA SER A 182 -6.32 0.27 13.14
C SER A 182 -7.36 -0.27 12.15
N GLN A 183 -8.24 0.58 11.65
CA GLN A 183 -9.28 0.23 10.69
C GLN A 183 -8.73 0.04 9.27
N LEU A 184 -7.49 0.46 9.00
CA LEU A 184 -6.82 0.26 7.71
C LEU A 184 -6.18 -1.13 7.59
N ARG A 185 -6.16 -1.92 8.67
CA ARG A 185 -5.58 -3.26 8.66
C ARG A 185 -6.34 -4.15 7.68
N GLY A 186 -5.61 -4.81 6.79
CA GLY A 186 -6.15 -5.67 5.74
C GLY A 186 -6.49 -4.95 4.44
N CYS A 187 -6.43 -3.61 4.40
CA CYS A 187 -6.66 -2.85 3.17
C CYS A 187 -5.51 -3.09 2.16
N ASP A 188 -5.85 -3.02 0.88
CA ASP A 188 -4.89 -3.08 -0.22
C ASP A 188 -4.60 -1.67 -0.74
N ALA A 189 -3.33 -1.28 -0.76
CA ALA A 189 -2.84 -0.02 -1.29
C ALA A 189 -2.05 -0.25 -2.59
N TYR A 190 -2.41 0.49 -3.63
CA TYR A 190 -1.80 0.42 -4.95
C TYR A 190 -1.03 1.70 -5.27
N PHE A 191 0.18 1.59 -5.80
CA PHE A 191 1.03 2.71 -6.18
C PHE A 191 1.46 2.62 -7.65
N SER A 192 1.47 3.78 -8.32
CA SER A 192 1.86 3.88 -9.73
C SER A 192 3.35 3.69 -9.98
N VAL A 193 4.17 3.65 -8.93
CA VAL A 193 5.61 3.43 -8.95
C VAL A 193 6.02 2.62 -7.71
N ILE A 194 7.21 2.03 -7.75
CA ILE A 194 7.86 1.42 -6.58
C ILE A 194 8.13 2.52 -5.54
N ILE A 195 7.52 2.38 -4.36
CA ILE A 195 7.76 3.28 -3.24
C ILE A 195 9.04 2.89 -2.46
N PRO A 196 9.62 3.80 -1.67
CA PRO A 196 10.76 3.50 -0.81
C PRO A 196 10.50 2.33 0.14
N THR A 197 11.52 1.51 0.40
CA THR A 197 11.41 0.32 1.26
C THR A 197 10.92 0.67 2.67
N ASP A 198 11.35 1.79 3.23
CA ASP A 198 10.92 2.25 4.57
C ASP A 198 9.41 2.57 4.61
N ASP A 199 8.88 3.10 3.51
CA ASP A 199 7.46 3.39 3.37
C ASP A 199 6.65 2.08 3.26
N GLU A 200 7.14 1.10 2.49
CA GLU A 200 6.52 -0.24 2.43
C GLU A 200 6.50 -0.91 3.80
N GLN A 201 7.61 -0.85 4.54
CA GLN A 201 7.70 -1.45 5.87
C GLN A 201 6.72 -0.79 6.85
N LEU A 202 6.57 0.54 6.79
CA LEU A 202 5.59 1.24 7.61
C LEU A 202 4.17 0.77 7.28
N TYR A 203 3.80 0.72 6.01
CA TYR A 203 2.48 0.24 5.58
C TYR A 203 2.22 -1.19 6.06
N ARG A 204 3.20 -2.10 5.92
CA ARG A 204 3.10 -3.47 6.43
C ARG A 204 2.94 -3.52 7.95
N SER A 205 3.60 -2.63 8.69
CA SER A 205 3.46 -2.54 10.15
C SER A 205 2.06 -2.07 10.59
N LEU A 206 1.39 -1.28 9.76
CA LEU A 206 -0.03 -0.92 9.91
C LEU A 206 -0.97 -2.05 9.46
N GLY A 207 -0.42 -3.14 8.90
CA GLY A 207 -1.18 -4.26 8.36
C GLY A 207 -1.84 -3.95 7.03
N ILE A 208 -1.34 -2.97 6.27
CA ILE A 208 -1.80 -2.61 4.94
C ILE A 208 -0.96 -3.38 3.91
N ASN A 209 -1.61 -4.02 2.95
CA ASN A 209 -0.92 -4.70 1.86
C ASN A 209 -0.51 -3.68 0.79
N VAL A 210 0.71 -3.77 0.30
CA VAL A 210 1.26 -2.82 -0.68
C VAL A 210 1.48 -3.51 -2.01
N CYS A 211 0.90 -2.95 -3.07
CA CYS A 211 1.08 -3.36 -4.46
C CYS A 211 1.66 -2.18 -5.25
N CYS A 212 2.82 -2.36 -5.88
CA CYS A 212 3.48 -1.33 -6.67
C CYS A 212 3.54 -1.77 -8.13
N GLU A 213 3.29 -0.84 -9.05
CA GLU A 213 3.69 -1.03 -10.44
C GLU A 213 5.22 -1.21 -10.51
N PRO A 214 5.74 -2.18 -11.30
CA PRO A 214 7.16 -2.50 -11.38
C PRO A 214 7.96 -1.47 -12.21
N ARG A 215 7.84 -0.20 -11.83
CA ARG A 215 8.50 0.95 -12.44
C ARG A 215 9.01 1.91 -11.36
N TYR A 216 10.18 2.49 -11.58
CA TYR A 216 10.68 3.56 -10.74
C TYR A 216 10.06 4.90 -11.14
N GLU A 217 10.03 5.84 -10.21
CA GLU A 217 9.73 7.25 -10.52
C GLU A 217 10.75 7.74 -11.56
N GLN A 218 10.27 8.11 -12.74
CA GLN A 218 11.12 8.69 -13.77
C GLN A 218 11.62 10.05 -13.26
N HIS A 219 12.90 10.09 -12.88
CA HIS A 219 13.56 11.34 -12.55
C HIS A 219 13.63 12.19 -13.81
N ARG A 220 12.80 13.24 -13.89
CA ARG A 220 13.21 14.43 -14.63
C ARG A 220 14.46 14.96 -13.91
N TYR A 221 15.61 14.64 -14.51
CA TYR A 221 16.97 15.11 -14.23
C TYR A 221 17.76 14.39 -13.12
N TYR A 222 18.49 13.35 -13.54
CA TYR A 222 19.82 13.07 -13.02
C TYR A 222 20.78 14.15 -13.51
N HIS A 223 21.32 14.96 -12.61
CA HIS A 223 22.65 15.54 -12.77
C HIS A 223 23.42 15.26 -11.49
N GLY A 224 24.69 14.86 -11.68
CA GLY A 224 25.60 14.34 -10.67
C GLY A 224 25.92 15.29 -9.53
#